data_AF-A0A327JLM9-F1
#
_entry.id   AF-A0A327JLM9-F1
#
_cell.length_a   1.000
_cell.length_b   1.000
_cell.length_c   1.000
_cell.angle_alpha   90.00
_cell.angle_beta   90.00
_cell.angle_gamma   90.00
#
_symmetry.space_group_name_H-M   'P 1'
#
loop_
_entity.id
_entity.type
_entity.pdbx_description
1 polymer ?
#
loop_
_entity_poly.entity_id
_entity_poly.type
_entity_poly.pdbx_seq_one_letter_code
_entity_poly.pdbx_strand_id
1 'polypeptide(L)'
;MSSPAAGKPDTPSCTSCHTTNLARAGQARAGKTIEPLAPSVVPTRLSDPATVDKWLRRNCPDVLGRECSAAERADLVAFLIGQ
;
A
#
# COMPACT_ATOMS: atom_id res chain seq x y z
N MET A 1 18.71 5.99 -8.06
CA MET A 1 18.26 4.98 -9.05
C MET A 1 17.38 4.00 -8.29
N SER A 2 16.06 4.20 -8.32
CA SER A 2 15.11 3.33 -7.65
C SER A 2 15.03 2.02 -8.43
N SER A 3 15.51 0.93 -7.82
CA SER A 3 15.39 -0.40 -8.41
C SER A 3 13.93 -0.70 -8.73
N PRO A 4 13.60 -1.27 -9.91
CA PRO A 4 12.26 -1.76 -10.17
C PRO A 4 11.94 -2.81 -9.10
N ALA A 5 10.80 -2.65 -8.45
CA ALA A 5 10.38 -3.60 -7.44
C ALA A 5 10.29 -5.00 -8.09
N ALA A 6 10.95 -6.00 -7.48
CA ALA A 6 11.11 -7.34 -8.07
C ALA A 6 9.84 -8.20 -8.01
N GLY A 7 8.69 -7.59 -7.68
CA GLY A 7 7.39 -8.26 -7.61
C GLY A 7 6.77 -8.48 -8.97
N LYS A 8 5.43 -8.59 -8.99
CA LYS A 8 4.69 -8.93 -10.20
C LYS A 8 4.84 -7.82 -11.26
N PRO A 9 5.00 -8.16 -12.55
CA PRO A 9 5.22 -7.16 -13.61
C PRO A 9 4.12 -6.09 -13.72
N ASP A 10 2.90 -6.47 -13.36
CA ASP A 10 1.69 -5.64 -13.39
C ASP A 10 1.48 -4.80 -12.11
N THR A 11 2.31 -4.97 -11.08
CA THR A 11 2.31 -4.15 -9.85
C THR A 11 3.73 -3.74 -9.43
N PRO A 12 4.46 -2.97 -10.26
CA PRO A 12 5.84 -2.59 -9.97
C PRO A 12 5.99 -1.57 -8.84
N SER A 13 4.90 -0.96 -8.35
CA SER A 13 4.94 -0.03 -7.21
C SER A 13 3.63 -0.03 -6.42
N CYS A 14 3.66 0.50 -5.20
CA CYS A 14 2.44 0.79 -4.42
C CYS A 14 1.49 1.74 -5.16
N THR A 15 2.05 2.68 -5.94
CA THR A 15 1.30 3.68 -6.68
C THR A 15 0.58 3.11 -7.90
N SER A 16 0.92 1.89 -8.35
CA SER A 16 0.18 1.15 -9.38
C SER A 16 -1.30 0.94 -9.01
N CYS A 17 -1.64 0.91 -7.71
CA CYS A 17 -3.03 0.81 -7.25
C CYS A 17 -3.48 2.04 -6.44
N HIS A 18 -2.59 2.68 -5.66
CA HIS A 18 -2.98 3.72 -4.70
C HIS A 18 -2.78 5.16 -5.20
N THR A 19 -2.35 5.35 -6.45
CA THR A 19 -1.94 6.64 -7.02
C THR A 19 -0.75 7.26 -6.26
N THR A 20 -0.29 8.43 -6.69
CA THR A 20 0.71 9.23 -5.96
C THR A 20 0.07 10.17 -4.92
N ASN A 21 -1.25 10.39 -4.99
CA ASN A 21 -1.99 11.20 -4.05
C ASN A 21 -2.91 10.30 -3.21
N LEU A 22 -2.47 9.97 -2.00
CA LEU A 22 -3.16 9.02 -1.13
C LEU A 22 -4.52 9.53 -0.58
N ALA A 23 -4.82 10.82 -0.76
CA ALA A 23 -6.15 11.40 -0.49
C ALA A 23 -7.14 11.16 -1.65
N ARG A 24 -6.70 10.58 -2.77
CA ARG A 24 -7.55 10.21 -3.91
C ARG A 24 -7.80 8.71 -3.93
N ALA A 25 -8.93 8.33 -4.52
CA ALA A 25 -9.27 6.93 -4.71
C ALA A 25 -8.28 6.27 -5.67
N GLY A 26 -7.87 5.06 -5.33
CA GLY A 26 -7.08 4.18 -6.16
C GLY A 26 -7.95 3.21 -6.96
N GLN A 27 -7.30 2.27 -7.65
CA GLN A 27 -7.97 1.22 -8.40
C GLN A 27 -7.19 -0.09 -8.29
N ALA A 28 -7.89 -1.17 -7.97
CA ALA A 28 -7.33 -2.52 -8.00
C ALA A 28 -7.18 -2.97 -9.45
N ARG A 29 -6.28 -3.94 -9.70
CA ARG A 29 -6.09 -4.55 -11.04
C ARG A 29 -7.38 -5.03 -11.71
N ALA A 30 -8.35 -5.51 -10.91
CA ALA A 30 -9.65 -5.96 -11.41
C ALA A 30 -10.64 -4.80 -11.72
N GLY A 31 -10.17 -3.56 -11.76
CA GLY A 31 -10.98 -2.37 -12.05
C GLY A 31 -11.78 -1.82 -10.86
N LYS A 32 -11.77 -2.50 -9.71
CA LYS A 32 -12.51 -2.07 -8.51
C LYS A 32 -11.87 -0.83 -7.88
N THR A 33 -12.69 0.16 -7.52
CA THR A 33 -12.25 1.34 -6.77
C THR A 33 -11.69 0.94 -5.41
N ILE A 34 -10.59 1.56 -5.03
CA ILE A 34 -10.00 1.50 -3.69
C ILE A 34 -10.21 2.87 -3.06
N GLU A 35 -10.88 2.94 -1.91
CA GLU A 35 -11.01 4.21 -1.18
C GLU A 35 -9.62 4.81 -0.85
N PRO A 36 -9.51 6.14 -0.69
CA PRO A 36 -8.26 6.79 -0.30
C PRO A 36 -7.55 6.09 0.86
N LEU A 37 -6.22 6.08 0.82
CA LEU A 37 -5.41 5.44 1.85
C LEU A 37 -5.09 6.41 3.00
N ALA A 38 -5.13 7.71 2.73
CA ALA A 38 -4.89 8.76 3.72
C ALA A 38 -5.96 8.75 4.84
N PRO A 39 -5.55 8.56 6.11
CA PRO A 39 -6.46 8.65 7.25
C PRO A 39 -7.12 10.03 7.40
N SER A 40 -6.50 11.09 6.88
CA SER A 40 -7.09 12.44 6.82
C SER A 40 -8.41 12.51 6.01
N VAL A 41 -8.62 11.58 5.06
CA VAL A 41 -9.84 11.47 4.26
C VAL A 41 -10.73 10.30 4.69
N VAL A 42 -10.11 9.18 5.09
CA VAL A 42 -10.82 7.97 5.53
C VAL A 42 -10.35 7.59 6.93
N PRO A 43 -10.99 8.09 8.00
CA PRO A 43 -10.50 7.94 9.38
C PRO A 43 -10.41 6.50 9.89
N THR A 44 -11.07 5.55 9.21
CA THR A 44 -11.00 4.12 9.53
C THR A 44 -9.77 3.43 8.93
N ARG A 45 -8.93 4.12 8.15
CA ARG A 45 -7.67 3.57 7.66
C ARG A 45 -6.71 3.36 8.83
N LEU A 46 -5.99 2.23 8.78
CA LEU A 46 -4.97 1.84 9.77
C LEU A 46 -5.48 1.63 11.20
N SER A 47 -6.81 1.62 11.44
CA SER A 47 -7.38 1.45 12.78
C SER A 47 -7.49 -0.01 13.25
N ASP A 48 -7.53 -0.96 12.32
CA ASP A 48 -7.54 -2.40 12.62
C ASP A 48 -6.20 -3.05 12.23
N PRO A 49 -5.36 -3.42 13.21
CA PRO A 49 -4.08 -4.08 12.96
C PRO A 49 -4.19 -5.35 12.13
N ALA A 50 -5.25 -6.15 12.30
CA ALA A 50 -5.42 -7.40 11.58
C ALA A 50 -5.67 -7.15 10.07
N THR A 51 -6.43 -6.10 9.75
CA THR A 51 -6.65 -5.65 8.38
C THR A 51 -5.36 -5.11 7.76
N VAL A 52 -4.59 -4.28 8.48
CA VAL A 52 -3.29 -3.76 8.01
C VAL A 52 -2.34 -4.90 7.68
N ASP A 53 -2.18 -5.84 8.62
CA ASP A 53 -1.32 -7.00 8.47
C ASP A 53 -1.71 -7.89 7.29
N LYS A 54 -3.00 -8.15 7.13
CA LYS A 54 -3.53 -8.91 6.00
C LYS A 54 -3.13 -8.28 4.67
N TRP A 55 -3.27 -6.96 4.54
CA TRP A 55 -2.96 -6.28 3.28
C TRP A 55 -1.46 -6.15 3.05
N LEU A 56 -0.64 -5.90 4.07
CA LEU A 56 0.82 -5.86 3.89
C LEU A 56 1.39 -7.23 3.50
N ARG A 57 0.88 -8.33 4.10
CA ARG A 57 1.27 -9.69 3.67
C ARG A 57 0.93 -10.00 2.22
N ARG A 58 -0.11 -9.38 1.66
CA ARG A 58 -0.48 -9.55 0.25
C ARG A 58 0.28 -8.61 -0.68
N ASN A 59 0.37 -7.34 -0.30
CA ASN A 59 0.84 -6.28 -1.19
C ASN A 59 2.38 -6.22 -1.25
N CYS A 60 3.08 -6.52 -0.15
CA CYS A 60 4.54 -6.52 -0.15
C CYS A 60 5.11 -7.54 -1.14
N PRO A 61 4.68 -8.82 -1.17
CA PRO A 61 5.14 -9.76 -2.19
C PRO A 61 4.75 -9.36 -3.61
N ASP A 62 3.56 -8.80 -3.78
CA ASP A 62 3.08 -8.34 -5.09
C ASP A 62 3.93 -7.22 -5.67
N VAL A 63 4.43 -6.31 -4.83
CA VAL A 63 5.26 -5.18 -5.27
C VAL A 63 6.75 -5.52 -5.22
N LEU A 64 7.24 -5.99 -4.07
CA LEU A 64 8.67 -6.18 -3.79
C LEU A 64 9.19 -7.57 -4.14
N GLY A 65 8.32 -8.54 -4.44
CA GLY A 65 8.71 -9.95 -4.66
C GLY A 65 9.05 -10.71 -3.38
N ARG A 66 8.85 -10.11 -2.20
CA ARG A 66 9.08 -10.69 -0.88
C ARG A 66 8.18 -10.03 0.17
N GLU A 67 8.12 -10.61 1.36
CA GLU A 67 7.52 -9.90 2.49
C GLU A 67 8.30 -8.63 2.85
N CYS A 68 7.57 -7.60 3.31
CA CYS A 68 8.18 -6.48 4.00
C CYS A 68 8.71 -6.96 5.36
N SER A 69 9.93 -6.54 5.69
CA SER A 69 10.51 -6.65 7.02
C SER A 69 9.70 -5.86 8.06
N ALA A 70 9.90 -6.12 9.34
CA ALA A 70 9.23 -5.39 10.41
C ALA A 70 9.49 -3.88 10.34
N ALA A 71 10.73 -3.46 10.02
CA ALA A 71 11.11 -2.07 9.86
C ALA A 71 10.38 -1.42 8.67
N GLU A 72 10.39 -2.06 7.49
CA GLU A 72 9.68 -1.54 6.30
C GLU A 72 8.17 -1.39 6.55
N ARG A 73 7.55 -2.31 7.30
CA ARG A 73 6.14 -2.21 7.67
C ARG A 73 5.90 -1.03 8.60
N ALA A 74 6.74 -0.85 9.62
CA ALA A 74 6.64 0.26 10.56
C ALA A 74 6.80 1.61 9.85
N ASP A 75 7.82 1.75 9.00
CA ASP A 75 8.09 2.96 8.24
C ASP A 75 6.94 3.29 7.28
N LEU A 76 6.40 2.29 6.59
CA LEU A 76 5.26 2.46 5.70
C LEU A 76 4.01 2.92 6.46
N VAL A 77 3.69 2.28 7.60
CA VAL A 77 2.54 2.68 8.42
C VAL A 77 2.73 4.08 8.99
N ALA A 78 3.92 4.41 9.50
CA ALA A 78 4.23 5.75 10.01
C ALA A 78 4.09 6.83 8.92
N PHE A 79 4.60 6.55 7.71
CA PHE A 79 4.40 7.41 6.55
C PHE A 79 2.90 7.61 6.26
N LEU A 80 2.11 6.53 6.18
CA LEU A 80 0.68 6.61 5.87
C LEU A 80 -0.15 7.33 6.93
N ILE A 81 0.25 7.28 8.21
CA ILE A 81 -0.39 8.05 9.28
C ILE A 81 -0.21 9.57 9.06
N GLY A 82 0.88 9.99 8.42
CA GLY A 82 1.14 11.40 8.11
C GLY A 82 0.43 11.94 6.86
N GLN A 83 -0.41 11.14 6.20
CA GLN A 83 -1.06 11.47 4.92
C GLN A 83 -2.50 11.97 5.05
#